data_AF-A0A427XCH5-F1
#
_entry.id   AF-A0A427XCH5-F1
#
_cell.length_a   1.000
_cell.length_b   1.000
_cell.length_c   1.000
_cell.angle_alpha   90.00
_cell.angle_beta   90.00
_cell.angle_gamma   90.00
#
_symmetry.space_group_name_H-M   'P 1'
#
loop_
_entity.id
_entity.type
_entity.pdbx_description
1 polymer ?
#
loop_
_entity_poly.entity_id
_entity_poly.type
_entity_poly.pdbx_seq_one_letter_code
_entity_poly.pdbx_strand_id
1 'polypeptide(L)'
;AAVAAAPLEKRSGFQFGGVNLAGCDFGMTTYGYSGVTWCPTTSQISHFTNQGANLIRLPVGWQYLVGSNVASTSLDQTYLATYDALVQGVLNTGAYAIIDIHNYARWNGGVVGTDVSGQYFANLWSLLAAKYKTTRG
;
A
#
# COMPACT_ATOMS: atom_id res chain seq x y z
N ALA A 1 10.49 -26.76 8.62
CA ALA A 1 9.11 -26.74 8.09
C ALA A 1 8.45 -25.44 8.53
N ALA A 2 7.85 -24.66 7.63
CA ALA A 2 7.11 -23.46 8.00
C ALA A 2 5.81 -23.87 8.70
N VAL A 3 5.58 -23.38 9.91
CA VAL A 3 4.32 -23.58 10.64
C VAL A 3 3.28 -22.68 9.98
N ALA A 4 2.21 -23.27 9.46
CA ALA A 4 1.09 -22.50 8.91
C ALA A 4 0.49 -21.62 10.01
N ALA A 5 0.24 -20.34 9.70
CA ALA A 5 -0.42 -19.43 10.61
C ALA A 5 -1.80 -20.00 11.00
N ALA A 6 -2.13 -19.92 12.29
CA ALA A 6 -3.45 -20.32 12.77
C ALA A 6 -4.54 -19.48 12.09
N PRO A 7 -5.70 -20.06 11.75
CA PRO A 7 -6.80 -19.28 11.16
C PRO A 7 -7.18 -18.13 12.10
N LEU A 8 -7.33 -16.93 11.54
CA LEU A 8 -7.81 -15.79 12.31
C LEU A 8 -9.21 -16.10 12.84
N GLU A 9 -9.37 -16.16 14.17
CA GLU A 9 -10.67 -16.39 14.77
C GLU A 9 -11.63 -15.23 14.45
N LYS A 10 -12.85 -15.60 14.05
CA LYS A 10 -13.92 -14.66 13.74
C LYS A 10 -14.27 -13.88 15.00
N ARG A 11 -13.94 -12.57 15.03
CA ARG A 11 -14.32 -11.68 16.13
C ARG A 11 -15.85 -11.63 16.26
N SER A 12 -16.37 -11.63 17.48
CA SER A 12 -17.79 -11.41 17.79
C SER A 12 -18.23 -9.95 17.62
N GLY A 13 -17.39 -9.09 17.02
CA GLY A 13 -17.59 -7.66 16.80
C GLY A 13 -17.30 -7.24 15.35
N PHE A 14 -16.59 -6.13 15.15
CA PHE A 14 -16.25 -5.64 13.81
C PHE A 14 -15.48 -6.68 12.99
N GLN A 15 -15.84 -6.81 11.71
CA GLN A 15 -15.19 -7.70 10.74
C GLN A 15 -13.69 -7.41 10.62
N PHE A 16 -13.30 -6.13 10.70
CA PHE A 16 -11.91 -5.69 10.61
C PHE A 16 -11.50 -4.86 11.82
N GLY A 17 -10.34 -5.20 12.39
CA GLY A 17 -9.64 -4.45 13.41
C GLY A 17 -8.16 -4.42 13.05
N GLY A 18 -7.59 -3.23 12.94
CA GLY A 18 -6.33 -3.07 12.22
C GLY A 18 -5.51 -1.85 12.60
N VAL A 19 -4.36 -1.73 11.94
CA VAL A 19 -3.44 -0.60 12.10
C VAL A 19 -3.01 -0.05 10.75
N ASN A 20 -2.47 1.17 10.75
CA ASN A 20 -1.69 1.68 9.62
C ASN A 20 -0.24 1.30 9.84
N LEU A 21 0.39 0.74 8.81
CA LEU A 21 1.82 0.46 8.79
C LEU A 21 2.49 1.47 7.87
N ALA A 22 2.82 2.63 8.43
CA ALA A 22 3.44 3.75 7.72
C ALA A 22 4.93 3.50 7.41
N GLY A 23 5.50 4.37 6.58
CA GLY A 23 6.92 4.41 6.24
C GLY A 23 7.16 4.57 4.75
N CYS A 24 6.43 3.81 3.92
CA CYS A 24 6.49 3.95 2.46
C CYS A 24 5.87 5.27 1.93
N ASP A 25 5.13 5.97 2.80
CA ASP A 25 4.59 7.30 2.62
C ASP A 25 5.45 8.41 3.26
N PHE A 26 6.54 8.08 3.94
CA PHE A 26 7.39 9.11 4.51
C PHE A 26 7.93 10.03 3.40
N GLY A 27 7.99 11.33 3.73
CA GLY A 27 8.29 12.38 2.78
C GLY A 27 7.08 12.87 1.96
N MET A 28 5.92 12.21 2.04
CA MET A 28 4.69 12.74 1.43
C MET A 28 4.16 13.93 2.24
N THR A 29 3.86 15.02 1.55
CA THR A 29 3.23 16.21 2.16
C THR A 29 1.75 16.29 1.81
N THR A 30 0.99 17.10 2.56
CA THR A 30 -0.44 17.36 2.31
C THR A 30 -0.71 18.04 0.96
N TYR A 31 0.33 18.57 0.30
CA TYR A 31 0.26 19.14 -1.04
C TYR A 31 0.64 18.13 -2.14
N GLY A 32 0.86 16.85 -1.78
CA GLY A 32 1.16 15.79 -2.74
C GLY A 32 2.58 15.84 -3.30
N TYR A 33 3.51 16.52 -2.65
CA TYR A 33 4.95 16.39 -2.94
C TYR A 33 5.52 15.15 -2.24
N SER A 34 6.47 14.49 -2.89
CA SER A 34 7.24 13.37 -2.33
C SER A 34 8.63 13.81 -1.84
N GLY A 35 9.24 13.00 -0.99
CA GLY A 35 10.55 13.25 -0.38
C GLY A 35 11.37 11.98 -0.25
N VAL A 36 12.08 11.82 0.86
CA VAL A 36 12.74 10.56 1.20
C VAL A 36 11.78 9.69 1.99
N THR A 37 11.75 8.41 1.65
CA THR A 37 10.83 7.39 2.18
C THR A 37 11.60 6.22 2.78
N TRP A 38 11.00 5.58 3.79
CA TRP A 38 11.56 4.40 4.46
C TRP A 38 10.46 3.40 4.75
N CYS A 39 10.29 2.44 3.83
CA CYS A 39 9.39 1.33 4.03
C CYS A 39 9.81 0.49 5.25
N PRO A 40 8.87 0.07 6.10
CA PRO A 40 9.17 -0.82 7.22
C PRO A 40 9.51 -2.23 6.72
N THR A 41 9.94 -3.10 7.63
CA THR A 41 10.13 -4.52 7.35
C THR A 41 8.87 -5.32 7.69
N THR A 42 8.79 -6.54 7.18
CA THR A 42 7.64 -7.44 7.43
C THR A 42 7.54 -7.91 8.89
N SER A 43 8.55 -7.68 9.74
CA SER A 43 8.48 -8.10 11.16
C SER A 43 7.42 -7.35 11.95
N GLN A 44 7.14 -6.09 11.59
CA GLN A 44 6.06 -5.31 12.21
C GLN A 44 4.67 -5.87 11.88
N ILE A 45 4.51 -6.48 10.70
CA ILE A 45 3.26 -7.13 10.30
C ILE A 45 2.95 -8.27 11.27
N SER A 46 3.90 -9.19 11.46
CA SER A 46 3.74 -10.33 12.37
C SER A 46 3.45 -9.90 13.81
N HIS A 47 4.07 -8.79 14.27
CA HIS A 47 3.79 -8.24 15.59
C HIS A 47 2.30 -7.89 15.76
N PHE A 48 1.74 -7.11 14.84
CA PHE A 48 0.34 -6.68 14.95
C PHE A 48 -0.65 -7.81 14.72
N THR A 49 -0.37 -8.72 13.79
CA THR A 49 -1.26 -9.87 13.54
C THR A 49 -1.28 -10.83 14.73
N ASN A 50 -0.15 -11.00 15.43
CA ASN A 50 -0.11 -11.78 16.69
C ASN A 50 -0.86 -11.10 17.85
N GLN A 51 -1.05 -9.78 17.79
CA GLN A 51 -1.95 -9.04 18.70
C GLN A 51 -3.41 -9.05 18.25
N GLY A 52 -3.72 -9.80 17.18
CA GLY A 52 -5.08 -10.00 16.68
C GLY A 52 -5.53 -9.00 15.62
N ALA A 53 -4.63 -8.18 15.04
CA ALA A 53 -4.97 -7.37 13.87
C ALA A 53 -5.23 -8.26 12.65
N ASN A 54 -6.30 -7.98 11.91
CA ASN A 54 -6.66 -8.72 10.68
C ASN A 54 -6.80 -7.81 9.45
N LEU A 55 -6.50 -6.52 9.59
CA LEU A 55 -6.47 -5.53 8.53
C LEU A 55 -5.24 -4.64 8.72
N ILE A 56 -4.44 -4.46 7.68
CA ILE A 56 -3.28 -3.56 7.69
C ILE A 56 -3.40 -2.59 6.51
N ARG A 57 -3.42 -1.29 6.80
CA ARG A 57 -3.35 -0.25 5.76
C ARG A 57 -1.90 0.11 5.50
N LEU A 58 -1.51 0.11 4.23
CA LEU A 58 -0.16 0.35 3.73
C LEU A 58 -0.16 1.66 2.92
N PRO A 59 0.17 2.81 3.55
CA PRO A 59 0.35 4.07 2.86
C PRO A 59 1.58 4.05 1.95
N VAL A 60 1.45 4.59 0.74
CA VAL A 60 2.55 4.73 -0.22
C VAL A 60 2.36 5.97 -1.09
N GLY A 61 3.44 6.68 -1.40
CA GLY A 61 3.41 7.79 -2.34
C GLY A 61 3.27 7.32 -3.80
N TRP A 62 2.38 7.95 -4.57
CA TRP A 62 2.21 7.72 -6.01
C TRP A 62 3.55 7.83 -6.73
N GLN A 63 4.32 8.89 -6.47
CA GLN A 63 5.61 9.15 -7.10
C GLN A 63 6.53 7.94 -7.05
N TYR A 64 6.62 7.26 -5.90
CA TYR A 64 7.50 6.11 -5.76
C TYR A 64 7.04 4.90 -6.58
N LEU A 65 5.72 4.68 -6.71
CA LEU A 65 5.17 3.56 -7.48
C LEU A 65 5.39 3.70 -9.00
N VAL A 66 5.64 4.91 -9.50
CA VAL A 66 5.75 5.19 -10.95
C VAL A 66 7.06 5.90 -11.34
N GLY A 67 8.07 5.86 -10.47
CA GLY A 67 9.40 6.43 -10.77
C GLY A 67 9.37 7.95 -10.97
N SER A 68 8.54 8.65 -10.20
CA SER A 68 8.30 10.10 -10.29
C SER A 68 7.84 10.60 -11.66
N ASN A 69 7.25 9.72 -12.48
CA ASN A 69 6.62 10.08 -13.74
C ASN A 69 5.10 9.84 -13.69
N VAL A 70 4.33 10.92 -13.55
CA VAL A 70 2.85 10.86 -13.46
C VAL A 70 2.21 10.18 -14.66
N ALA A 71 2.83 10.28 -15.84
CA ALA A 71 2.35 9.70 -17.09
C ALA A 71 2.90 8.29 -17.35
N SER A 72 3.61 7.68 -16.38
CA SER A 72 4.16 6.35 -16.54
C SER A 72 3.07 5.33 -16.86
N THR A 73 3.37 4.45 -17.80
CA THR A 73 2.51 3.31 -18.18
C THR A 73 2.95 2.01 -17.51
N SER A 74 3.88 2.06 -16.56
CA SER A 74 4.34 0.92 -15.77
C SER A 74 4.63 1.33 -14.33
N LEU A 75 4.63 0.33 -13.44
CA LEU A 75 5.11 0.49 -12.07
C LEU A 75 6.65 0.45 -12.04
N ASP A 76 7.25 1.28 -11.20
CA ASP A 76 8.68 1.24 -10.91
C ASP A 76 9.01 -0.10 -10.24
N GLN A 77 9.73 -0.98 -10.93
CA GLN A 77 9.95 -2.35 -10.46
C GLN A 77 10.84 -2.41 -9.21
N THR A 78 11.76 -1.46 -9.06
CA THR A 78 12.67 -1.42 -7.91
C THR A 78 11.90 -1.09 -6.64
N TYR A 79 11.08 -0.03 -6.67
CA TYR A 79 10.28 0.36 -5.51
C TYR A 79 9.10 -0.60 -5.28
N LEU A 80 8.49 -1.09 -6.37
CA LEU A 80 7.41 -2.07 -6.29
C LEU A 80 7.86 -3.35 -5.59
N ALA A 81 9.10 -3.83 -5.79
CA ALA A 81 9.58 -5.03 -5.10
C ALA A 81 9.55 -4.86 -3.57
N THR A 82 9.96 -3.69 -3.05
CA THR A 82 9.90 -3.38 -1.62
C THR A 82 8.45 -3.30 -1.13
N TYR A 83 7.58 -2.60 -1.85
CA TYR A 83 6.18 -2.44 -1.45
C TYR A 83 5.39 -3.76 -1.55
N ASP A 84 5.64 -4.56 -2.58
CA ASP A 84 5.03 -5.87 -2.78
C ASP A 84 5.42 -6.85 -1.68
N ALA A 85 6.67 -6.81 -1.19
CA ALA A 85 7.09 -7.61 -0.05
C ALA A 85 6.25 -7.32 1.22
N LEU A 86 5.84 -6.06 1.44
CA LEU A 86 4.92 -5.71 2.52
C LEU A 86 3.51 -6.21 2.26
N VAL A 87 2.96 -6.01 1.06
CA VAL A 87 1.63 -6.50 0.69
C VAL A 87 1.55 -8.02 0.86
N GLN A 88 2.50 -8.76 0.30
CA GLN A 88 2.57 -10.22 0.46
C GLN A 88 2.82 -10.61 1.93
N GLY A 89 3.62 -9.85 2.67
CA GLY A 89 3.83 -10.04 4.10
C GLY A 89 2.52 -10.02 4.89
N VAL A 90 1.62 -9.07 4.61
CA VAL A 90 0.28 -9.01 5.22
C VAL A 90 -0.54 -10.22 4.83
N LEU A 91 -0.63 -10.52 3.54
CA LEU A 91 -1.50 -11.57 3.03
C LEU A 91 -1.09 -12.97 3.48
N ASN A 92 0.22 -13.21 3.63
CA ASN A 92 0.75 -14.48 4.15
C ASN A 92 0.35 -14.75 5.61
N THR A 93 -0.12 -13.76 6.35
CA THR A 93 -0.70 -13.95 7.70
C THR A 93 -2.19 -14.33 7.66
N GLY A 94 -2.84 -14.23 6.50
CA GLY A 94 -4.30 -14.31 6.36
C GLY A 94 -5.03 -12.99 6.66
N ALA A 95 -4.31 -11.91 6.97
CA ALA A 95 -4.87 -10.57 7.12
C ALA A 95 -5.12 -9.89 5.76
N TYR A 96 -5.97 -8.85 5.79
CA TYR A 96 -6.27 -8.03 4.62
C TYR A 96 -5.31 -6.83 4.52
N ALA A 97 -4.89 -6.52 3.29
CA ALA A 97 -4.07 -5.34 3.01
C ALA A 97 -4.90 -4.25 2.30
N ILE A 98 -4.88 -3.02 2.81
CA ILE A 98 -5.36 -1.84 2.09
C ILE A 98 -4.17 -1.12 1.49
N ILE A 99 -4.15 -0.99 0.16
CA ILE A 99 -3.20 -0.12 -0.54
C ILE A 99 -3.75 1.31 -0.47
N ASP A 100 -2.97 2.21 0.12
CA ASP A 100 -3.33 3.61 0.27
C ASP A 100 -2.39 4.51 -0.54
N ILE A 101 -2.93 5.17 -1.57
CA ILE A 101 -2.16 6.17 -2.32
C ILE A 101 -2.18 7.49 -1.55
N HIS A 102 -1.11 7.75 -0.81
CA HIS A 102 -1.02 8.77 0.22
C HIS A 102 -0.72 10.19 -0.34
N ASN A 103 -1.56 10.63 -1.29
CA ASN A 103 -1.28 11.77 -2.15
C ASN A 103 -2.23 12.96 -1.98
N TYR A 104 -3.20 12.90 -1.07
CA TYR A 104 -4.11 14.04 -0.79
C TYR A 104 -4.81 14.59 -2.05
N ALA A 105 -5.20 13.68 -2.96
CA ALA A 105 -5.75 13.97 -4.29
C ALA A 105 -4.87 14.89 -5.15
N ARG A 106 -3.54 14.87 -4.93
CA ARG A 106 -2.58 15.75 -5.58
C ARG A 106 -1.34 15.04 -6.10
N TRP A 107 -0.70 15.67 -7.08
CA TRP A 107 0.64 15.37 -7.53
C TRP A 107 1.43 16.67 -7.65
N ASN A 108 2.49 16.82 -6.84
CA ASN A 108 3.38 17.98 -6.83
C ASN A 108 2.63 19.33 -6.78
N GLY A 109 1.66 19.45 -5.88
CA GLY A 109 0.81 20.63 -5.71
C GLY A 109 -0.47 20.64 -6.55
N GLY A 110 -0.47 20.00 -7.71
CA GLY A 110 -1.61 19.98 -8.64
C GLY A 110 -2.69 19.00 -8.22
N VAL A 111 -3.96 19.42 -8.28
CA VAL A 111 -5.12 18.59 -7.94
C VAL A 111 -5.49 17.65 -9.10
N VAL A 112 -5.67 16.38 -8.79
CA VAL A 112 -6.09 15.36 -9.77
C VAL A 112 -7.50 15.68 -10.28
N GLY A 113 -7.67 15.67 -11.60
CA GLY A 113 -8.89 16.05 -12.30
C GLY A 113 -9.05 17.55 -12.55
N THR A 114 -8.15 18.39 -12.02
CA THR A 114 -8.12 19.85 -12.27
C THR A 114 -6.83 20.24 -12.96
N ASP A 115 -5.69 20.09 -12.28
CA ASP A 115 -4.36 20.44 -12.78
C ASP A 115 -3.63 19.22 -13.37
N VAL A 116 -3.91 18.04 -12.81
CA VAL A 116 -3.30 16.76 -13.21
C VAL A 116 -4.39 15.89 -13.82
N SER A 117 -4.17 15.36 -15.03
CA SER A 117 -5.20 14.56 -15.70
C SER A 117 -5.64 13.36 -14.84
N GLY A 118 -6.95 13.19 -14.66
CA GLY A 118 -7.52 12.05 -13.95
C GLY A 118 -7.17 10.71 -14.59
N GLN A 119 -6.86 10.70 -15.89
CA GLN A 119 -6.43 9.49 -16.62
C GLN A 119 -5.13 8.92 -16.05
N TYR A 120 -4.22 9.77 -15.58
CA TYR A 120 -2.96 9.30 -14.98
C TYR A 120 -3.20 8.56 -13.66
N PHE A 121 -4.14 9.06 -12.85
CA PHE A 121 -4.51 8.40 -11.61
C PHE A 121 -5.29 7.09 -11.86
N ALA A 122 -6.20 7.09 -12.85
CA ALA A 122 -6.87 5.86 -13.28
C ALA A 122 -5.87 4.81 -13.80
N ASN A 123 -4.83 5.24 -14.51
CA ASN A 123 -3.78 4.34 -14.99
C ASN A 123 -2.98 3.71 -13.84
N LEU A 124 -2.58 4.48 -12.82
CA LEU A 124 -1.95 3.95 -11.61
C LEU A 124 -2.79 2.81 -10.99
N TRP A 125 -4.07 3.07 -10.77
CA TRP A 125 -4.97 2.07 -10.19
C TRP A 125 -5.15 0.85 -11.08
N SER A 126 -5.17 1.04 -12.40
CA SER A 126 -5.26 -0.07 -13.36
C SER A 126 -4.03 -0.97 -13.29
N LEU A 127 -2.83 -0.40 -13.17
CA LEU A 127 -1.58 -1.14 -13.00
C LEU A 127 -1.54 -1.92 -11.68
N LEU A 128 -1.95 -1.28 -10.56
CA LEU A 128 -2.02 -1.94 -9.25
C LEU A 128 -3.06 -3.07 -9.24
N ALA A 129 -4.24 -2.82 -9.81
CA ALA A 129 -5.28 -3.83 -9.94
C ALA A 129 -4.79 -5.02 -10.78
N ALA A 130 -4.08 -4.77 -11.88
CA ALA A 130 -3.49 -5.83 -12.69
C ALA A 130 -2.44 -6.64 -11.90
N LYS A 131 -1.57 -5.97 -11.12
CA LYS A 131 -0.55 -6.63 -10.27
C LYS A 131 -1.18 -7.53 -9.20
N TYR A 132 -2.30 -7.10 -8.59
CA TYR A 132 -2.91 -7.77 -7.43
C TYR A 132 -4.19 -8.55 -7.74
N LYS A 133 -4.61 -8.64 -9.00
CA LYS A 133 -5.87 -9.28 -9.42
C LYS A 133 -6.04 -10.71 -8.91
N THR A 134 -4.96 -11.49 -8.87
CA THR A 134 -4.97 -12.91 -8.50
C THR A 134 -4.58 -13.15 -7.04
N THR A 135 -4.31 -12.09 -6.30
CA THR A 135 -3.93 -12.17 -4.90
C THR A 135 -5.18 -12.46 -4.07
N ARG A 136 -5.24 -13.65 -3.45
CA ARG A 136 -6.41 -14.06 -2.66
C ARG A 136 -6.50 -13.22 -1.38
N GLY A 137 -7.72 -12.76 -1.08
CA GLY A 137 -8.14 -12.37 0.28
C GLY A 137 -8.85 -13.50 0.99
#